data_AF-A0A9N8MBD3-F1
#
_entry.id   AF-A0A9N8MBD3-F1
#
_cell.length_a   1.000
_cell.length_b   1.000
_cell.length_c   1.000
_cell.angle_alpha   90.00
_cell.angle_beta   90.00
_cell.angle_gamma   90.00
#
_symmetry.space_group_name_H-M   'P 1'
#
loop_
_entity.id
_entity.type
_entity.pdbx_description
1 polymer ?
#
loop_
_entity_poly.entity_id
_entity_poly.type
_entity_poly.pdbx_seq_one_letter_code
_entity_poly.pdbx_strand_id
1 'polypeptide(L)'
;DKLYTNDIGALLHTYGVEAARAAIVSEMKAIFDTYGIAVSMRHLYLIADYQTATGGFRPFNRSGIADAPSPLLKASYEMTMTFLGNAALHQETEDFRSPSANLVIGRPIKSGTGAAGVHMALPTIPV
;
A
#
# COMPACT_ATOMS: atom_id res chain seq x y z
N ASP A 1 19.16 -29.01 -3.26
CA ASP A 1 18.47 -27.83 -2.69
C ASP A 1 18.74 -26.51 -3.43
N LYS A 2 18.76 -26.50 -4.78
CA LYS A 2 18.88 -25.27 -5.59
C LYS A 2 17.95 -25.34 -6.80
N LEU A 3 16.66 -25.44 -6.54
CA LEU A 3 15.63 -25.29 -7.57
C LEU A 3 15.15 -23.84 -7.55
N TYR A 4 15.02 -23.24 -8.73
CA TYR A 4 14.58 -21.86 -8.91
C TYR A 4 13.53 -21.82 -10.02
N THR A 5 12.55 -20.95 -9.85
CA THR A 5 11.51 -20.62 -10.83
C THR A 5 11.20 -19.14 -10.72
N ASN A 6 10.80 -18.53 -11.83
CA ASN A 6 10.29 -17.15 -11.86
C ASN A 6 8.78 -17.07 -11.64
N ASP A 7 8.11 -18.21 -11.44
CA ASP A 7 6.70 -18.26 -11.08
C ASP A 7 6.51 -17.99 -9.57
N ILE A 8 6.15 -16.74 -9.25
CA ILE A 8 5.87 -16.28 -7.89
C ILE A 8 4.71 -17.06 -7.25
N GLY A 9 3.69 -17.43 -8.02
CA GLY A 9 2.53 -18.18 -7.51
C GLY A 9 2.90 -19.60 -7.12
N ALA A 10 3.73 -20.27 -7.93
CA ALA A 10 4.25 -21.60 -7.61
C ALA A 10 5.12 -21.55 -6.33
N LEU A 11 5.98 -20.55 -6.19
CA LEU A 11 6.79 -20.38 -4.97
C LEU A 11 5.94 -20.11 -3.74
N LEU A 12 4.93 -19.25 -3.85
CA LEU A 12 4.01 -18.98 -2.75
C LEU A 12 3.30 -20.25 -2.29
N HIS A 13 2.81 -21.06 -3.24
CA HIS A 13 2.08 -22.29 -2.95
C HIS A 13 2.97 -23.40 -2.35
N THR A 14 4.21 -23.53 -2.82
CA THR A 14 5.10 -24.64 -2.41
C THR A 14 6.01 -24.30 -1.23
N TYR A 15 6.51 -23.06 -1.15
CA TYR A 15 7.53 -22.64 -0.18
C TYR A 15 7.07 -21.49 0.74
N GLY A 16 5.89 -20.93 0.50
CA GLY A 16 5.29 -19.89 1.35
C GLY A 16 5.68 -18.47 0.97
N VAL A 17 5.14 -17.52 1.76
CA VAL A 17 5.14 -16.09 1.40
C VAL A 17 6.52 -15.44 1.37
N GLU A 18 7.44 -15.82 2.26
CA GLU A 18 8.79 -15.23 2.26
C GLU A 18 9.63 -15.68 1.06
N ALA A 19 9.42 -16.92 0.57
CA ALA A 19 10.04 -17.38 -0.66
C ALA A 19 9.50 -16.61 -1.88
N ALA A 20 8.18 -16.37 -1.92
CA ALA A 20 7.57 -15.55 -2.95
C ALA A 20 8.05 -14.08 -2.89
N ARG A 21 8.13 -13.48 -1.70
CA ARG A 21 8.66 -12.12 -1.47
C ARG A 21 10.10 -12.01 -1.99
N ALA A 22 10.97 -12.96 -1.64
CA ALA A 22 12.35 -12.97 -2.09
C ALA A 22 12.45 -13.06 -3.63
N ALA A 23 11.61 -13.88 -4.25
CA ALA A 23 11.55 -14.00 -5.70
C ALA A 23 11.04 -12.72 -6.38
N ILE A 24 10.01 -12.06 -5.86
CA ILE A 24 9.54 -10.77 -6.39
C ILE A 24 10.69 -9.75 -6.44
N VAL A 25 11.48 -9.67 -5.37
CA VAL A 25 12.65 -8.78 -5.32
C VAL A 25 13.70 -9.18 -6.35
N SER A 26 14.02 -10.48 -6.49
CA SER A 26 15.03 -10.94 -7.46
C SER A 26 14.59 -10.69 -8.90
N GLU A 27 13.32 -10.94 -9.23
CA GLU A 27 12.79 -10.72 -10.58
C GLU A 27 12.81 -9.23 -10.94
N MET A 28 12.32 -8.35 -10.06
CA MET A 28 12.36 -6.91 -10.31
C MET A 28 13.80 -6.40 -10.46
N LYS A 29 14.71 -6.87 -9.60
CA LYS A 29 16.13 -6.52 -9.69
C LYS A 29 16.73 -6.95 -11.03
N ALA A 30 16.49 -8.20 -11.44
CA ALA A 30 17.03 -8.75 -12.68
C ALA A 30 16.57 -7.94 -13.90
N ILE A 31 15.32 -7.49 -13.92
CA ILE A 31 14.80 -6.61 -14.98
C ILE A 31 15.59 -5.29 -15.02
N PHE A 32 15.69 -4.58 -13.90
CA PHE A 32 16.40 -3.29 -13.87
C PHE A 32 17.90 -3.42 -14.19
N ASP A 33 18.56 -4.45 -13.68
CA ASP A 33 19.97 -4.73 -13.96
C ASP A 33 20.20 -5.00 -15.46
N THR A 34 19.29 -5.71 -16.13
CA THR A 34 19.37 -6.00 -17.57
C THR A 34 19.38 -4.75 -18.42
N TYR A 35 18.67 -3.70 -18.00
CA TYR A 35 18.64 -2.41 -18.69
C TYR A 35 19.65 -1.39 -18.15
N GLY A 36 20.53 -1.79 -17.22
CA GLY A 36 21.51 -0.90 -16.60
C GLY A 36 20.91 0.19 -15.72
N ILE A 37 19.68 0.00 -15.22
CA ILE A 37 18.96 0.97 -14.40
C ILE A 37 19.30 0.71 -12.93
N ALA A 38 20.01 1.63 -12.30
CA ALA A 38 20.34 1.51 -10.88
C ALA A 38 19.13 1.87 -10.00
N VAL A 39 18.58 0.89 -9.29
CA VAL A 39 17.49 1.08 -8.31
C VAL A 39 17.95 0.61 -6.94
N SER A 40 17.72 1.42 -5.91
CA SER A 40 18.01 1.04 -4.52
C SER A 40 17.13 -0.14 -4.08
N MET A 41 17.74 -1.13 -3.43
CA MET A 41 17.02 -2.29 -2.88
C MET A 41 15.90 -1.91 -1.92
N ARG A 42 16.00 -0.76 -1.25
CA ARG A 42 14.96 -0.28 -0.33
C ARG A 42 13.61 -0.10 -1.03
N HIS A 43 13.60 0.33 -2.30
CA HIS A 43 12.36 0.46 -3.08
C HIS A 43 11.77 -0.90 -3.44
N LEU A 44 12.62 -1.84 -3.89
CA LEU A 44 12.19 -3.18 -4.28
C LEU A 44 11.65 -3.95 -3.09
N TYR A 45 12.29 -3.85 -1.92
CA TYR A 45 11.80 -4.43 -0.68
C TYR A 45 10.45 -3.85 -0.28
N LEU A 46 10.29 -2.53 -0.27
CA LEU A 46 9.02 -1.92 0.09
C LEU A 46 7.87 -2.38 -0.81
N ILE A 47 8.13 -2.53 -2.11
CA ILE A 47 7.17 -3.03 -3.10
C ILE A 47 6.81 -4.50 -2.83
N ALA A 48 7.80 -5.37 -2.62
CA ALA A 48 7.57 -6.78 -2.34
C ALA A 48 6.81 -6.98 -1.02
N ASP A 49 7.16 -6.20 0.00
CA ASP A 49 6.56 -6.28 1.35
C ASP A 49 5.11 -5.84 1.30
N TYR A 50 4.81 -4.78 0.55
CA TYR A 50 3.43 -4.37 0.33
C TYR A 50 2.61 -5.44 -0.39
N GLN A 51 3.16 -6.06 -1.45
CA GLN A 51 2.47 -7.11 -2.20
C GLN A 51 2.24 -8.38 -1.36
N THR A 52 3.05 -8.62 -0.32
CA THR A 52 3.01 -9.86 0.46
C THR A 52 2.54 -9.69 1.92
N ALA A 53 2.18 -8.47 2.32
CA ALA A 53 1.83 -8.12 3.70
C ALA A 53 0.69 -8.93 4.31
N THR A 54 -0.20 -9.50 3.49
CA THR A 54 -1.36 -10.30 3.94
C THR A 54 -1.10 -11.81 3.93
N GLY A 55 0.15 -12.25 3.70
CA GLY A 55 0.51 -13.66 3.59
C GLY A 55 0.24 -14.28 2.21
N GLY A 56 -0.30 -13.50 1.27
CA GLY A 56 -0.54 -13.92 -0.12
C GLY A 56 0.22 -13.05 -1.12
N PHE A 57 -0.29 -12.99 -2.36
CA PHE A 57 0.21 -12.08 -3.40
C PHE A 57 -0.89 -11.09 -3.79
N ARG A 58 -0.71 -9.82 -3.42
CA ARG A 58 -1.62 -8.71 -3.69
C ARG A 58 -1.09 -7.86 -4.84
N PRO A 59 -1.69 -7.91 -6.05
CA PRO A 59 -1.25 -7.12 -7.19
C PRO A 59 -1.60 -5.63 -7.07
N PHE A 60 -0.90 -4.76 -7.80
CA PHE A 60 -1.26 -3.34 -7.94
C PHE A 60 -2.31 -3.10 -9.04
N ASN A 61 -3.51 -3.62 -8.85
CA ASN A 61 -4.64 -3.44 -9.77
C ASN A 61 -5.95 -3.27 -8.99
N ARG A 62 -7.09 -3.24 -9.71
CA ARG A 62 -8.43 -3.14 -9.10
C ARG A 62 -8.68 -4.17 -8.00
N SER A 63 -8.35 -5.44 -8.25
CA SER A 63 -8.56 -6.50 -7.26
C SER A 63 -7.71 -6.28 -6.02
N GLY A 64 -6.47 -5.80 -6.19
CA GLY A 64 -5.61 -5.46 -5.06
C GLY A 64 -6.11 -4.26 -4.27
N ILE A 65 -6.52 -3.16 -4.91
CA ILE A 65 -6.99 -1.97 -4.18
C ILE A 65 -8.38 -2.18 -3.54
N ALA A 66 -9.16 -3.17 -4.00
CA ALA A 66 -10.48 -3.47 -3.42
C ALA A 66 -10.42 -3.77 -1.91
N ASP A 67 -9.32 -4.36 -1.43
CA ASP A 67 -9.09 -4.63 -0.01
C ASP A 67 -8.66 -3.38 0.79
N ALA A 68 -8.54 -2.21 0.16
CA ALA A 68 -8.19 -0.99 0.86
C ALA A 68 -9.35 -0.51 1.76
N PRO A 69 -9.06 -0.05 2.99
CA PRO A 69 -10.10 0.27 3.97
C PRO A 69 -10.88 1.54 3.67
N SER A 70 -10.38 2.42 2.80
CA SER A 70 -10.98 3.74 2.52
C SER A 70 -11.88 3.68 1.28
N PRO A 71 -13.21 3.84 1.41
CA PRO A 71 -14.13 3.94 0.27
C PRO A 71 -13.73 5.02 -0.74
N LEU A 72 -13.29 6.19 -0.27
CA LEU A 72 -12.90 7.30 -1.15
C LEU A 72 -11.60 7.01 -1.89
N LEU A 73 -10.65 6.32 -1.25
CA LEU A 73 -9.45 5.84 -1.94
C LEU A 73 -9.82 4.90 -3.09
N LYS A 74 -10.65 3.88 -2.83
CA LYS A 74 -11.13 2.92 -3.84
C LYS A 74 -11.84 3.65 -4.99
N ALA A 75 -12.80 4.52 -4.65
CA ALA A 75 -13.62 5.25 -5.61
C ALA A 75 -12.84 6.25 -6.47
N SER A 76 -11.73 6.79 -5.97
CA SER A 76 -10.85 7.71 -6.71
C SER A 76 -9.91 7.03 -7.72
N TYR A 77 -9.76 5.71 -7.65
CA TYR A 77 -8.92 4.95 -8.57
C TYR A 77 -9.69 4.55 -9.83
N GLU A 78 -10.71 3.69 -9.71
CA GLU A 78 -11.63 3.33 -10.79
C GLU A 78 -12.94 2.75 -10.22
N MET A 79 -13.95 2.49 -11.07
CA MET A 79 -15.25 1.92 -10.64
C MET A 79 -15.95 2.72 -9.52
N THR A 80 -15.89 4.05 -9.58
CA THR A 80 -16.37 4.99 -8.56
C THR A 80 -17.77 4.66 -8.03
N MET A 81 -18.75 4.52 -8.93
CA MET A 81 -20.15 4.26 -8.53
C MET A 81 -20.33 2.88 -7.89
N THR A 82 -19.57 1.88 -8.33
CA THR A 82 -19.62 0.53 -7.76
C THR A 82 -19.05 0.53 -6.34
N PHE A 83 -17.90 1.16 -6.11
CA PHE A 83 -17.32 1.23 -4.77
C PHE A 83 -18.17 2.07 -3.81
N LEU A 84 -18.70 3.21 -4.25
CA LEU A 84 -19.58 4.03 -3.41
C LEU A 84 -20.93 3.34 -3.14
N GLY A 85 -21.51 2.67 -4.14
CA GLY A 85 -22.73 1.89 -3.97
C GLY A 85 -22.56 0.75 -2.96
N ASN A 86 -21.47 -0.02 -3.08
CA ASN A 86 -21.15 -1.08 -2.13
C ASN A 86 -20.88 -0.53 -0.73
N ALA A 87 -20.15 0.58 -0.60
CA ALA A 87 -19.90 1.23 0.68
C ALA A 87 -21.22 1.67 1.35
N ALA A 88 -22.16 2.24 0.59
CA ALA A 88 -23.47 2.63 1.08
C ALA A 88 -24.31 1.40 1.52
N LEU A 89 -24.30 0.32 0.74
CA LEU A 89 -25.01 -0.92 1.05
C LEU A 89 -24.50 -1.59 2.33
N HIS A 90 -23.18 -1.60 2.55
CA HIS A 90 -22.54 -2.22 3.72
C HIS A 90 -22.35 -1.26 4.89
N GLN A 91 -22.83 -0.01 4.79
CA GLN A 91 -22.65 1.03 5.79
C GLN A 91 -21.17 1.25 6.17
N GLU A 92 -20.27 1.19 5.18
CA GLU A 92 -18.85 1.48 5.37
C GLU A 92 -18.68 2.95 5.81
N THR A 93 -17.75 3.17 6.74
CA THR A 93 -17.41 4.51 7.22
C THR A 93 -16.03 4.91 6.69
N GLU A 94 -15.89 6.19 6.33
CA GLU A 94 -14.61 6.75 5.92
C GLU A 94 -13.94 7.44 7.12
N ASP A 95 -12.72 7.03 7.44
CA ASP A 95 -11.96 7.53 8.59
C ASP A 95 -10.94 8.62 8.24
N PHE A 96 -10.85 8.97 6.95
CA PHE A 96 -9.95 10.00 6.43
C PHE A 96 -8.50 9.78 6.87
N ARG A 97 -8.03 8.53 6.90
CA ARG A 97 -6.62 8.20 7.08
C ARG A 97 -5.86 8.19 5.77
N SER A 98 -6.51 7.84 4.66
CA SER A 98 -5.85 7.81 3.35
C SER A 98 -5.56 9.23 2.83
N PRO A 99 -4.44 9.45 2.13
CA PRO A 99 -4.17 10.73 1.48
C PRO A 99 -5.29 11.16 0.51
N SER A 100 -5.79 10.23 -0.32
CA SER A 100 -6.87 10.51 -1.27
C SER A 100 -8.16 10.97 -0.59
N ALA A 101 -8.58 10.31 0.50
CA ALA A 101 -9.77 10.72 1.23
C ALA A 101 -9.63 12.12 1.84
N ASN A 102 -8.47 12.47 2.39
CA ASN A 102 -8.23 13.81 2.92
C ASN A 102 -8.29 14.88 1.83
N LEU A 103 -7.72 14.60 0.66
CA LEU A 103 -7.78 15.51 -0.48
C LEU A 103 -9.21 15.76 -0.96
N VAL A 104 -10.04 14.71 -1.05
CA VAL A 104 -11.45 14.82 -1.48
C VAL A 104 -12.24 15.77 -0.59
N ILE A 105 -11.98 15.80 0.72
CA ILE A 105 -12.69 16.67 1.67
C ILE A 105 -11.94 17.95 2.03
N GLY A 106 -10.81 18.25 1.38
CA GLY A 106 -10.05 19.48 1.58
C GLY A 106 -9.30 19.56 2.93
N ARG A 107 -8.91 18.43 3.52
CA ARG A 107 -8.11 18.40 4.75
C ARG A 107 -6.62 18.18 4.45
N PRO A 108 -5.71 18.71 5.30
CA PRO A 108 -4.30 18.33 5.24
C PRO A 108 -4.10 16.82 5.40
N ILE A 109 -3.20 16.24 4.61
CA ILE A 109 -2.85 14.81 4.67
C ILE A 109 -2.03 14.54 5.94
N LYS A 110 -2.28 13.41 6.60
CA LYS A 110 -1.54 12.94 7.80
C LYS A 110 -0.18 12.31 7.47
N SER A 111 0.61 12.96 6.63
CA SER A 111 1.97 12.55 6.25
C SER A 111 2.87 13.77 6.07
N GLY A 112 4.18 13.59 6.20
CA GLY A 112 5.13 14.71 6.18
C GLY A 112 4.83 15.71 7.31
N THR A 113 4.64 16.98 6.96
CA THR A 113 4.35 18.05 7.94
C THR A 113 2.99 17.93 8.62
N GLY A 114 2.03 17.22 8.01
CA GLY A 114 0.72 16.96 8.63
C GLY A 114 0.69 15.78 9.60
N ALA A 115 1.83 15.12 9.84
CA ALA A 115 1.92 13.97 10.74
C ALA A 115 1.96 14.36 12.23
N ALA A 116 2.19 15.63 12.55
CA ALA A 116 2.27 16.14 13.92
C ALA A 116 1.43 17.40 14.10
N GLY A 117 0.89 17.57 15.32
CA GLY A 117 0.27 18.82 15.76
C GLY A 117 1.32 19.77 16.35
N VAL A 118 1.12 21.07 16.16
CA VAL A 118 1.93 22.10 16.80
C VAL A 118 1.10 22.72 17.92
N HIS A 119 1.65 22.71 19.13
CA HIS A 119 1.02 23.32 20.31
C HIS A 119 1.83 24.50 20.78
N MET A 120 1.14 25.59 21.13
CA MET A 120 1.74 26.73 21.81
C MET A 120 1.60 26.53 23.33
N ALA A 121 2.71 26.60 24.06
CA ALA A 121 2.67 26.57 25.52
C ALA A 121 1.96 27.83 26.04
N LEU A 122 0.92 27.66 26.86
CA LEU A 122 0.25 28.78 27.51
C LEU A 122 1.07 29.25 28.71
N PRO A 123 1.14 30.57 28.97
CA PRO A 123 1.77 31.08 30.17
C PRO A 123 1.02 30.59 31.40
N THR A 124 1.75 29.98 32.34
CA THR A 124 1.21 29.61 33.65
C THR A 124 0.93 30.89 34.44
N ILE A 125 -0.34 31.14 34.75
CA ILE A 125 -0.71 32.23 35.67
C ILE A 125 -0.26 31.78 37.08
N PRO A 126 0.65 32.50 37.75
CA PRO A 126 0.97 32.20 39.14
C PRO A 126 -0.27 32.47 40.00
N VAL A 127 -0.69 31.45 40.76
CA VAL A 127 -1.73 31.55 41.81
C VAL A 127 -1.08 32.01 43.11
#